data_AF-A0AAV5V7H6-F1
#
_entry.id   AF-A0AAV5V7H6-F1
#
_cell.length_a   1.000
_cell.length_b   1.000
_cell.length_c   1.000
_cell.angle_alpha   90.00
_cell.angle_beta   90.00
_cell.angle_gamma   90.00
#
_symmetry.space_group_name_H-M   'P 1'
#
loop_
_entity.id
_entity.type
_entity.pdbx_description
1 polymer ?
#
loop_
_entity_poly.entity_id
_entity_poly.type
_entity_poly.pdbx_seq_one_letter_code
_entity_poly.pdbx_strand_id
1 'polypeptide(L)'
;PSKTSKMITDKIYTTFVHYCIVPFITKFLKPMVDGTSEQILVDLPSIGKCFTFGGQKKLTANNNETDAVTLRIDHPVQFCWSLLLDQKIGLGESYMNGDWCARPGIKHFLTALIRAKREKSEARRRSSTSTSSSSSSSLPPSP
;
A
#
# COMPACT_ATOMS: atom_id res chain seq x y z
N PRO A 1 -15.59 -35.87 3.58
CA PRO A 1 -15.24 -35.14 2.34
C PRO A 1 -14.24 -35.92 1.47
N SER A 2 -14.60 -36.24 0.22
CA SER A 2 -13.73 -36.95 -0.72
C SER A 2 -12.53 -36.10 -1.16
N LYS A 3 -11.40 -36.73 -1.52
CA LYS A 3 -10.17 -36.04 -1.95
C LYS A 3 -10.42 -35.08 -3.13
N THR A 4 -11.29 -35.48 -4.05
CA THR A 4 -11.70 -34.69 -5.21
C THR A 4 -12.46 -33.41 -4.82
N SER A 5 -13.33 -33.47 -3.81
CA SER A 5 -14.06 -32.30 -3.32
C SER A 5 -13.10 -31.25 -2.74
N LYS A 6 -12.09 -31.66 -1.98
CA LYS A 6 -11.08 -30.73 -1.43
C LYS A 6 -10.29 -30.03 -2.54
N MET A 7 -9.85 -30.78 -3.56
CA MET A 7 -9.10 -30.20 -4.68
C MET A 7 -9.89 -29.15 -5.48
N ILE A 8 -11.20 -29.36 -5.63
CA ILE A 8 -12.08 -28.40 -6.32
C ILE A 8 -12.23 -27.13 -5.46
N THR A 9 -12.50 -27.29 -4.17
CA THR A 9 -12.63 -26.16 -3.24
C THR A 9 -11.35 -25.33 -3.18
N ASP A 10 -10.18 -25.95 -3.12
CA ASP A 10 -8.89 -25.25 -3.10
C ASP A 10 -8.67 -24.45 -4.38
N LYS A 11 -8.97 -25.03 -5.55
CA LYS A 11 -8.87 -24.32 -6.84
C LYS A 11 -9.81 -23.13 -6.93
N ILE A 12 -11.07 -23.28 -6.51
CA ILE A 12 -12.05 -22.20 -6.47
C ILE A 12 -11.55 -21.08 -5.55
N TYR A 13 -11.06 -21.45 -4.36
CA TYR A 13 -10.52 -20.50 -3.39
C TYR A 13 -9.32 -19.74 -3.94
N THR A 14 -8.30 -20.43 -4.48
CA THR A 14 -7.13 -19.80 -5.08
C THR A 14 -7.52 -18.86 -6.23
N THR A 15 -8.48 -19.28 -7.06
CA THR A 15 -9.01 -18.46 -8.16
C THR A 15 -9.69 -17.21 -7.62
N PHE A 16 -10.55 -17.34 -6.61
CA PHE A 16 -11.22 -16.21 -5.96
C PHE A 16 -10.22 -15.23 -5.33
N VAL A 17 -9.22 -15.72 -4.59
CA VAL A 17 -8.18 -14.85 -4.01
C VAL A 17 -7.41 -14.13 -5.13
N HIS A 18 -7.07 -14.82 -6.20
CA HIS A 18 -6.36 -14.23 -7.32
C HIS A 18 -7.14 -13.12 -8.04
N TYR A 19 -8.42 -13.34 -8.33
CA TYR A 19 -9.21 -12.43 -9.16
C TYR A 19 -10.02 -11.39 -8.37
N CYS A 20 -10.31 -11.63 -7.09
CA CYS A 20 -11.09 -10.69 -6.26
C CYS A 20 -10.22 -10.01 -5.21
N ILE A 21 -9.43 -10.79 -4.46
CA ILE A 21 -8.68 -10.26 -3.30
C ILE A 21 -7.43 -9.50 -3.73
N VAL A 22 -6.61 -10.04 -4.65
CA VAL A 22 -5.39 -9.35 -5.09
C VAL A 22 -5.70 -7.96 -5.70
N PRO A 23 -6.71 -7.79 -6.58
CA PRO A 23 -7.08 -6.47 -7.07
C PRO A 23 -7.58 -5.53 -5.96
N PHE A 24 -8.29 -6.05 -4.96
CA PHE A 24 -8.74 -5.26 -3.81
C PHE A 24 -7.55 -4.74 -2.99
N ILE A 25 -6.62 -5.63 -2.59
CA ILE A 25 -5.40 -5.26 -1.85
C ILE A 25 -4.59 -4.24 -2.65
N THR A 26 -4.46 -4.46 -3.96
CA THR A 26 -3.77 -3.54 -4.87
C THR A 26 -4.42 -2.16 -4.83
N LYS A 27 -5.75 -2.07 -4.97
CA LYS A 27 -6.47 -0.79 -4.89
C LYS A 27 -6.36 -0.11 -3.53
N PHE A 28 -6.24 -0.89 -2.45
CA PHE A 28 -6.09 -0.37 -1.09
C PHE A 28 -4.67 0.19 -0.84
N LEU A 29 -3.61 -0.56 -1.16
CA LEU A 29 -2.23 -0.18 -0.84
C LEU A 29 -1.62 0.78 -1.85
N LYS A 30 -1.91 0.62 -3.14
CA LYS A 30 -1.29 1.41 -4.21
C LYS A 30 -1.44 2.92 -3.97
N PRO A 31 -2.62 3.48 -3.63
CA PRO A 31 -2.76 4.91 -3.34
C PRO A 31 -2.04 5.36 -2.08
N MET A 32 -1.69 4.45 -1.15
CA MET A 32 -0.98 4.78 0.08
C MET A 32 0.52 4.93 -0.16
N VAL A 33 1.15 4.01 -0.90
CA VAL A 33 2.61 3.94 -1.02
C VAL A 33 3.19 4.19 -2.41
N ASP A 34 2.40 4.18 -3.49
CA ASP A 34 2.98 4.47 -4.82
C ASP A 34 3.45 5.94 -4.89
N GLY A 35 4.62 6.16 -5.47
CA GLY A 35 5.23 7.48 -5.58
C GLY A 35 5.94 7.98 -4.31
N THR A 36 6.07 7.13 -3.29
CA THR A 36 6.85 7.42 -2.06
C THR A 36 8.15 6.62 -2.05
N SER A 37 9.08 7.00 -1.17
CA SER A 37 10.33 6.26 -0.94
C SER A 37 10.12 4.94 -0.19
N GLU A 38 9.00 4.83 0.54
CA GLU A 38 8.63 3.64 1.32
C GLU A 38 8.27 2.45 0.41
N GLN A 39 8.65 1.24 0.84
CA GLN A 39 8.36 -0.01 0.15
C GLN A 39 7.60 -0.98 1.05
N ILE A 40 6.51 -1.55 0.54
CA ILE A 40 5.74 -2.59 1.21
C ILE A 40 5.70 -3.84 0.32
N LEU A 41 6.22 -4.95 0.84
CA LEU A 41 6.08 -6.27 0.26
C LEU A 41 4.80 -6.91 0.81
N VAL A 42 3.90 -7.36 -0.03
CA VAL A 42 2.74 -8.15 0.36
C VAL A 42 3.02 -9.61 0.05
N ASP A 43 2.94 -10.46 1.08
CA ASP A 43 3.05 -11.91 0.98
C ASP A 43 1.65 -12.54 1.20
N LEU A 44 1.22 -13.37 0.26
CA LEU A 44 -0.01 -14.15 0.32
C LEU A 44 0.34 -15.65 0.26
N PRO A 45 0.63 -16.28 1.41
CA PRO A 45 1.01 -17.69 1.48
C PRO A 45 -0.06 -18.62 0.91
N SER A 46 -1.34 -18.26 1.09
CA SER A 46 -2.50 -19.03 0.65
C SER A 46 -2.58 -19.27 -0.87
N ILE A 47 -1.90 -18.44 -1.66
CA ILE A 47 -1.78 -18.61 -3.11
C ILE A 47 -0.32 -18.60 -3.60
N GLY A 48 0.65 -18.61 -2.69
CA GLY A 48 2.09 -18.58 -2.99
C GLY A 48 2.51 -17.37 -3.83
N LYS A 49 1.91 -16.19 -3.60
CA LYS A 49 2.22 -14.97 -4.36
C LYS A 49 2.76 -13.87 -3.46
N CYS A 50 3.74 -13.14 -3.99
CA CYS A 50 4.25 -11.93 -3.38
C CYS A 50 4.17 -10.76 -4.37
N PHE A 51 3.88 -9.57 -3.86
CA PHE A 51 3.78 -8.33 -4.65
C PHE A 51 4.47 -7.20 -3.92
N THR A 52 5.04 -6.24 -4.64
CA THR A 52 5.71 -5.08 -4.04
C THR A 52 5.01 -3.80 -4.44
N PHE A 53 4.83 -2.90 -3.47
CA PHE A 53 4.23 -1.58 -3.65
C PHE A 53 5.20 -0.50 -3.17
N GLY A 54 5.17 0.67 -3.82
CA GLY A 54 6.09 1.77 -3.50
C GLY A 54 7.53 1.53 -3.98
N GLY A 55 8.51 2.17 -3.34
CA GLY A 55 9.94 2.05 -3.67
C GLY A 55 10.37 2.67 -5.01
N GLN A 56 9.51 3.48 -5.64
CA GLN A 56 9.78 4.12 -6.94
C GLN A 56 10.79 5.28 -6.83
N LYS A 57 11.03 5.81 -5.63
CA LYS A 57 11.93 6.94 -5.38
C LYS A 57 13.28 6.46 -4.85
N LYS A 58 14.04 5.73 -5.69
CA LYS A 58 15.44 5.43 -5.40
C LYS A 58 16.24 6.74 -5.51
N LEU A 59 17.12 6.99 -4.53
CA LEU A 59 17.98 8.18 -4.31
C LEU A 59 17.35 9.34 -3.52
N THR A 60 17.48 9.27 -2.20
CA THR A 60 18.04 10.42 -1.46
C THR A 60 19.54 10.19 -1.31
N ALA A 61 20.34 11.24 -1.49
CA ALA A 61 21.81 11.26 -1.48
C ALA A 61 22.48 10.81 -0.15
N ASN A 62 21.69 10.38 0.83
CA ASN A 62 22.13 9.87 2.11
C ASN A 62 21.69 8.40 2.18
N ASN A 63 22.66 7.47 2.22
CA ASN A 63 22.55 6.00 2.23
C ASN A 63 21.68 5.39 3.37
N ASN A 64 20.51 5.92 3.65
CA ASN A 64 19.55 5.29 4.54
C ASN A 64 18.58 4.50 3.67
N GLU A 65 18.89 3.22 3.44
CA GLU A 65 17.93 2.25 2.93
C GLU A 65 16.68 2.29 3.82
N THR A 66 15.53 2.63 3.25
CA THR A 66 14.25 2.39 3.91
C THR A 66 14.02 0.89 3.89
N ASP A 67 14.18 0.24 5.04
CA ASP A 67 13.94 -1.19 5.19
C ASP A 67 12.54 -1.55 4.67
N ALA A 68 12.49 -2.46 3.71
CA ALA A 68 11.24 -2.94 3.15
C ALA A 68 10.41 -3.64 4.24
N VAL A 69 9.16 -3.21 4.41
CA VAL A 69 8.25 -3.86 5.36
C VAL A 69 7.44 -4.93 4.64
N THR A 70 7.36 -6.12 5.23
CA THR A 70 6.50 -7.18 4.70
C THR A 70 5.16 -7.20 5.42
N LEU A 71 4.07 -7.09 4.67
CA LEU A 71 2.70 -7.38 5.07
C LEU A 71 2.37 -8.82 4.64
N ARG A 72 2.34 -9.76 5.57
CA ARG A 72 1.94 -11.14 5.30
C ARG A 72 0.48 -11.32 5.66
N ILE A 73 -0.34 -11.76 4.70
CA ILE A 73 -1.78 -11.92 4.87
C ILE A 73 -2.09 -13.42 4.84
N ASP A 74 -2.35 -13.99 6.02
CA ASP A 74 -2.63 -15.42 6.18
C ASP A 74 -4.10 -15.75 5.83
N HIS A 75 -5.04 -14.84 6.14
CA HIS A 75 -6.47 -15.00 5.87
C HIS A 75 -7.01 -13.89 4.95
N PRO A 76 -6.74 -13.95 3.63
CA PRO A 76 -7.00 -12.85 2.69
C PRO A 76 -8.47 -12.44 2.56
N VAL A 77 -9.39 -13.41 2.66
CA VAL A 77 -10.82 -13.13 2.57
C VAL A 77 -11.30 -12.33 3.78
N GLN A 78 -10.91 -12.75 5.00
CA GLN A 78 -11.28 -12.07 6.23
C GLN A 78 -10.64 -10.69 6.32
N PHE A 79 -9.34 -10.60 5.98
CA PHE A 79 -8.64 -9.32 5.87
C PHE A 79 -9.37 -8.32 4.98
N CYS A 80 -9.77 -8.72 3.76
CA CYS A 80 -10.48 -7.83 2.85
C CYS A 80 -11.90 -7.52 3.33
N TRP A 81 -12.58 -8.48 3.94
CA TRP A 81 -13.90 -8.27 4.51
C TRP A 81 -13.89 -7.21 5.62
N SER A 82 -12.96 -7.30 6.57
CA SER A 82 -12.78 -6.29 7.62
C SER A 82 -12.50 -4.90 7.02
N LEU A 83 -11.63 -4.81 6.02
CA LEU A 83 -11.32 -3.55 5.34
C LEU A 83 -12.49 -2.96 4.55
N LEU A 84 -13.37 -3.81 4.00
CA LEU A 84 -14.58 -3.38 3.31
C LEU A 84 -15.61 -2.78 4.27
N LEU A 85 -15.72 -3.32 5.49
CA LEU A 85 -16.64 -2.82 6.51
C LEU A 85 -16.17 -1.49 7.10
N ASP A 86 -14.90 -1.42 7.52
CA ASP A 86 -14.28 -0.17 7.96
C ASP A 86 -12.79 -0.17 7.60
N GLN A 87 -12.38 0.76 6.75
CA GLN A 87 -11.02 0.82 6.26
C GLN A 87 -9.98 1.13 7.37
N LYS A 88 -10.36 1.91 8.39
CA LYS A 88 -9.45 2.31 9.48
C LYS A 88 -9.45 1.29 10.60
N ILE A 89 -10.65 0.92 11.06
CA ILE A 89 -10.82 -0.01 12.19
C ILE A 89 -10.55 -1.44 11.73
N GLY A 90 -11.03 -1.83 10.55
CA GLY A 90 -10.88 -3.17 10.00
C GLY A 90 -9.44 -3.58 9.76
N LEU A 91 -8.53 -2.64 9.48
CA LEU A 91 -7.09 -2.94 9.41
C LEU A 91 -6.54 -3.38 10.78
N GLY A 92 -6.97 -2.71 11.86
CA GLY A 92 -6.57 -3.04 13.24
C GLY A 92 -7.25 -4.30 13.76
N GLU A 93 -8.55 -4.46 13.52
CA GLU A 93 -9.31 -5.65 13.93
C GLU A 93 -8.77 -6.92 13.28
N SER A 94 -8.52 -6.88 11.96
CA SER A 94 -7.94 -8.02 11.25
C SER A 94 -6.52 -8.36 11.72
N TYR A 95 -5.76 -7.38 12.21
CA TYR A 95 -4.47 -7.65 12.86
C TYR A 95 -4.66 -8.35 14.21
N MET A 96 -5.60 -7.88 15.02
CA MET A 96 -5.92 -8.48 16.33
C MET A 96 -6.48 -9.90 16.19
N ASN A 97 -7.23 -10.17 15.12
CA ASN A 97 -7.76 -11.49 14.80
C ASN A 97 -6.72 -12.45 14.20
N GLY A 98 -5.53 -11.96 13.85
CA GLY A 98 -4.47 -12.76 13.24
C GLY A 98 -4.71 -13.06 11.76
N ASP A 99 -5.49 -12.24 11.05
CA ASP A 99 -5.69 -12.38 9.60
C ASP A 99 -4.44 -11.97 8.80
N TRP A 100 -3.58 -11.15 9.40
CA TRP A 100 -2.33 -10.71 8.83
C TRP A 100 -1.31 -10.34 9.91
N CYS A 101 -0.03 -10.31 9.52
CA CYS A 101 1.06 -9.83 10.35
C CYS A 101 2.05 -8.98 9.54
N ALA A 102 2.89 -8.22 10.23
CA ALA A 102 3.94 -7.43 9.61
C ALA A 102 5.32 -7.86 10.09
N ARG A 103 6.30 -7.82 9.18
CA ARG A 103 7.72 -8.02 9.47
C ARG A 103 8.51 -6.78 9.05
N PRO A 104 9.45 -6.28 9.89
CA PRO A 104 9.90 -6.87 11.16
C PRO A 104 8.92 -6.67 12.33
N GLY A 105 7.89 -5.84 12.17
CA GLY A 105 6.79 -5.75 13.12
C GLY A 105 5.74 -4.71 12.72
N ILE A 106 4.60 -4.73 13.41
CA ILE A 106 3.48 -3.81 13.14
C ILE A 106 3.87 -2.33 13.25
N LYS A 107 4.77 -2.00 14.18
CA LYS A 107 5.28 -0.63 14.35
C LYS A 107 6.00 -0.14 13.10
N HIS A 108 6.78 -0.99 12.44
CA HIS A 108 7.50 -0.64 11.22
C HIS A 108 6.53 -0.41 10.07
N PHE A 109 5.51 -1.26 9.95
CA PHE A 109 4.45 -1.11 8.96
C PHE A 109 3.69 0.21 9.10
N LEU A 110 3.22 0.53 10.30
CA LEU A 110 2.52 1.78 10.55
C LEU A 110 3.43 3.00 10.33
N THR A 111 4.70 2.91 10.74
CA THR A 111 5.68 3.97 10.51
C THR A 111 5.88 4.23 9.02
N ALA A 112 6.01 3.18 8.20
CA ALA A 112 6.12 3.29 6.75
C ALA A 112 4.88 3.97 6.14
N LEU A 113 3.67 3.57 6.53
CA LEU A 113 2.43 4.21 6.06
C LEU A 113 2.34 5.69 6.44
N ILE A 114 2.73 6.05 7.67
CA ILE A 114 2.74 7.44 8.14
C ILE A 114 3.75 8.27 7.34
N ARG A 115 4.95 7.76 7.09
CA ARG A 115 5.99 8.42 6.29
C ARG A 115 5.54 8.61 4.84
N ALA A 116 5.00 7.55 4.21
CA ALA A 116 4.45 7.61 2.86
C ALA A 116 3.35 8.69 2.74
N LYS A 117 2.44 8.75 3.73
CA LYS A 117 1.40 9.78 3.79
C LYS A 117 1.99 11.20 3.91
N ARG A 118 3.02 11.40 4.73
CA ARG A 118 3.71 12.69 4.88
C ARG A 118 4.36 13.13 3.57
N GLU A 119 5.14 12.25 2.94
CA GLU A 119 5.78 12.55 1.64
C GLU A 119 4.77 12.98 0.58
N LYS A 120 3.64 12.27 0.47
CA LYS A 120 2.56 12.64 -0.47
C LYS A 120 1.95 14.00 -0.16
N SER A 121 1.75 14.31 1.13
CA SER A 121 1.21 15.61 1.53
C SER A 121 2.17 16.76 1.19
N GLU A 122 3.47 16.56 1.35
CA GLU A 122 4.50 17.54 1.01
C GLU A 122 4.64 17.73 -0.51
N ALA A 123 4.63 16.63 -1.28
CA ALA A 123 4.70 16.69 -2.73
C ALA A 123 3.52 17.51 -3.30
N ARG A 124 2.31 17.30 -2.77
CA ARG A 124 1.13 18.09 -3.14
C ARG A 124 1.30 19.57 -2.84
N ARG A 125 1.80 19.92 -1.64
CA ARG A 125 2.06 21.32 -1.25
C ARG A 125 3.08 22.01 -2.17
N ARG A 126 4.16 21.32 -2.56
CA ARG A 126 5.15 21.88 -3.50
C ARG A 126 4.56 22.12 -4.89
N SER A 127 3.70 21.22 -5.38
CA SER A 127 3.04 21.38 -6.68
C SER A 127 2.05 22.55 -6.72
N SER A 128 1.41 22.89 -5.59
CA SER A 128 0.49 24.03 -5.51
C SER A 128 1.20 25.39 -5.44
N THR A 129 2.47 25.43 -5.04
CA THR A 129 3.25 26.68 -4.91
C THR A 129 3.95 27.06 -6.23
N SER A 130 4.19 26.12 -7.13
CA SER A 130 4.85 26.38 -8.42
C SER A 130 3.98 27.09 -9.47
N THR A 131 2.68 27.28 -9.23
CA THR A 131 1.75 27.88 -10.22
C THR A 131 1.48 29.37 -9.97
N SER A 132 2.03 29.98 -8.92
CA SER A 132 1.75 31.38 -8.55
C SER A 132 2.89 32.39 -8.80
N SER A 133 3.95 32.02 -9.53
CA SER A 133 5.12 32.89 -9.75
C SER A 133 5.55 33.06 -11.20
N SER A 134 4.62 33.10 -12.16
CA SER A 134 4.93 33.45 -13.56
C SER A 134 3.93 34.45 -14.14
N SER A 135 3.90 35.67 -13.60
CA SER A 135 3.38 36.84 -14.34
C SER A 135 3.80 38.14 -13.65
N SER A 136 5.01 38.63 -13.97
CA SER A 136 5.36 40.04 -13.79
C SER A 136 6.53 40.41 -14.70
N SER A 137 6.24 41.10 -15.81
CA SER A 137 6.90 42.36 -16.21
C SER A 137 6.60 42.72 -17.67
N SER A 138 5.60 43.56 -17.88
CA SER A 138 5.53 44.41 -19.07
C SER A 138 5.29 45.85 -18.59
N LEU A 139 6.37 46.63 -18.60
CA LEU A 139 6.39 48.07 -18.37
C LEU A 139 5.53 48.80 -19.43
N PRO A 140 4.85 49.90 -19.09
CA PRO A 140 4.25 50.77 -20.08
C PRO A 140 5.27 51.82 -20.55
N PRO A 141 5.23 52.27 -21.82
CA PRO A 141 5.83 53.55 -22.18
C PRO A 141 4.76 54.65 -22.14
N SER A 142 5.08 55.72 -21.42
CA SER A 142 4.54 57.08 -21.58
C SER A 142 5.72 57.98 -21.98
N PRO A 143 5.53 59.20 -22.51
CA PRO A 143 4.29 59.94 -22.76
C PRO A 143 3.95 60.15 -24.25
#